data_AF-A0A2B8BM97-F1
#
_entry.id   AF-A0A2B8BM97-F1
#
_cell.length_a   1.000
_cell.length_b   1.000
_cell.length_c   1.000
_cell.angle_alpha   90.00
_cell.angle_beta   90.00
_cell.angle_gamma   90.00
#
_symmetry.space_group_name_H-M   'P 1'
#
loop_
_entity.id
_entity.type
_entity.pdbx_description
1 polymer ?
#
loop_
_entity_poly.entity_id
_entity_poly.type
_entity_poly.pdbx_seq_one_letter_code
_entity_poly.pdbx_strand_id
1 'polypeptide(L)'
;MGRHADLLPPRLARALRKRFDLPNAPPREALAAFGLEKFPQPVLLRGSLCLPGGKLLDGRPYVGVPPEWLETLAVAGRPEYFLVIENLASFNRHVREVEDSSIVLYSGGFPALATLKAIRRMDALLPADVPFFHWGDIDADGVRILQHIARSIDRPLRPHLMGVDAWSDAAVDELCRHLADPAFVPMEQEELDPQSPLAGTPAQWQ
;
A
#
# COMPACT_ATOMS: atom_id res chain seq x y z
N MET A 1 18.72 30.45 20.09
CA MET A 1 17.35 30.27 19.58
C MET A 1 17.24 28.98 18.74
N GLY A 2 17.74 27.83 19.24
CA GLY A 2 18.01 26.65 18.40
C GLY A 2 17.71 25.28 19.00
N ARG A 3 16.96 25.19 20.11
CA ARG A 3 16.56 23.88 20.71
C ARG A 3 15.07 23.58 20.62
N HIS A 4 14.24 24.59 20.32
CA HIS A 4 12.78 24.45 20.25
C HIS A 4 12.26 24.04 18.87
N ALA A 5 12.96 24.43 17.78
CA ALA A 5 12.56 24.09 16.42
C ALA A 5 12.76 22.59 16.11
N ASP A 6 13.87 22.00 16.57
CA ASP A 6 14.21 20.59 16.30
C ASP A 6 13.30 19.59 17.04
N LEU A 7 12.61 20.03 18.11
CA LEU A 7 11.69 19.20 18.89
C LEU A 7 10.23 19.29 18.42
N LEU A 8 9.89 20.24 17.54
CA LEU A 8 8.51 20.45 17.10
C LEU A 8 8.00 19.29 16.22
N PRO A 9 8.74 18.79 15.20
CA PRO A 9 8.26 17.70 14.37
C PRO A 9 8.02 16.38 15.14
N PRO A 10 8.94 15.92 16.03
CA PRO A 10 8.69 14.70 16.82
C PRO A 10 7.53 14.84 17.82
N ARG A 11 7.31 16.04 18.38
CA ARG A 11 6.19 16.30 19.28
C ARG A 11 4.86 16.32 18.55
N LEU A 12 4.81 16.98 17.39
CA LEU A 12 3.62 17.02 16.53
C LEU A 12 3.28 15.61 16.02
N ALA A 13 4.27 14.86 15.52
CA ALA A 13 4.07 13.48 15.10
C ALA A 13 3.48 12.61 16.21
N ARG A 14 3.97 12.72 17.44
CA ARG A 14 3.43 11.99 18.59
C ARG A 14 1.99 12.39 18.93
N ALA A 15 1.68 13.68 18.86
CA ALA A 15 0.32 14.17 19.10
C ALA A 15 -0.66 13.66 18.03
N LEU A 16 -0.24 13.67 16.77
CA LEU A 16 -1.02 13.15 15.64
C LEU A 16 -1.25 11.64 15.77
N ARG A 17 -0.21 10.86 16.05
CA ARG A 17 -0.34 9.41 16.31
C ARG A 17 -1.38 9.12 17.39
N LYS A 18 -1.28 9.80 18.53
CA LYS A 18 -2.24 9.63 19.63
C LYS A 18 -3.66 10.05 19.25
N ARG A 19 -3.82 11.10 18.45
CA ARG A 19 -5.14 11.64 18.08
C ARG A 19 -5.86 10.81 17.04
N PHE A 20 -5.11 10.20 16.11
CA PHE A 20 -5.62 9.50 14.93
C PHE A 20 -5.31 8.01 14.92
N ASP A 21 -4.79 7.47 16.03
CA ASP A 21 -4.46 6.05 16.21
C ASP A 21 -3.60 5.47 15.08
N LEU A 22 -2.57 6.24 14.68
CA LEU A 22 -1.65 5.80 13.64
C LEU A 22 -0.70 4.71 14.17
N PRO A 23 -0.17 3.83 13.30
CA PRO A 23 0.89 2.87 13.66
C PRO A 23 2.09 3.54 14.32
N ASN A 24 2.99 2.72 14.87
CA ASN A 24 4.23 3.24 15.46
C ASN A 24 5.27 3.67 14.41
N ALA A 25 4.83 4.43 13.43
CA ALA A 25 5.63 4.91 12.32
C ALA A 25 6.67 5.96 12.78
N PRO A 26 7.84 6.04 12.12
CA PRO A 26 8.78 7.14 12.27
C PRO A 26 8.10 8.51 12.16
N PRO A 27 8.58 9.57 12.88
CA PRO A 27 7.95 10.89 12.85
C PRO A 27 7.69 11.46 11.44
N ARG A 28 8.58 11.18 10.48
CA ARG A 28 8.43 11.61 9.09
C ARG A 28 7.17 11.04 8.43
N GLU A 29 6.87 9.75 8.65
CA GLU A 29 5.74 9.06 8.03
C GLU A 29 4.43 9.50 8.67
N ALA A 30 4.42 9.62 10.01
CA ALA A 30 3.28 10.16 10.73
C ALA A 30 2.91 11.59 10.28
N LEU A 31 3.90 12.41 9.88
CA LEU A 31 3.66 13.74 9.33
C LEU A 31 3.24 13.69 7.85
N ALA A 32 3.88 12.84 7.04
CA ALA A 32 3.57 12.66 5.62
C ALA A 32 2.14 12.17 5.39
N ALA A 33 1.58 11.37 6.31
CA ALA A 33 0.18 10.96 6.31
C ALA A 33 -0.81 12.14 6.31
N PHE A 34 -0.40 13.31 6.84
CA PHE A 34 -1.19 14.55 6.82
C PHE A 34 -0.70 15.56 5.78
N GLY A 35 0.19 15.15 4.87
CA GLY A 35 0.81 16.04 3.89
C GLY A 35 1.81 17.04 4.50
N LEU A 36 2.26 16.81 5.73
CA LEU A 36 3.23 17.65 6.44
C LEU A 36 4.66 17.21 6.13
N GLU A 37 5.01 17.19 4.85
CA GLU A 37 6.34 16.84 4.37
C GLU A 37 6.95 17.99 3.55
N LYS A 38 8.27 18.11 3.61
CA LYS A 38 8.97 19.19 2.90
C LYS A 38 8.97 18.97 1.39
N PHE A 39 9.14 17.71 0.98
CA PHE A 39 9.15 17.29 -0.42
C PHE A 39 8.50 15.90 -0.51
N PRO A 40 7.31 15.79 -1.13
CA PRO A 40 6.68 14.50 -1.40
C PRO A 40 7.60 13.60 -2.23
N GLN A 41 7.74 12.34 -1.80
CA GLN A 41 8.45 11.36 -2.61
C GLN A 41 7.60 10.97 -3.83
N PRO A 42 8.21 10.64 -4.98
CA PRO A 42 7.50 10.04 -6.10
C PRO A 42 6.80 8.75 -5.66
N VAL A 43 5.58 8.53 -6.15
CA VAL A 43 4.86 7.27 -5.94
C VAL A 43 5.43 6.24 -6.91
N LEU A 44 5.96 5.13 -6.38
CA LEU A 44 6.49 4.06 -7.23
C LEU A 44 5.35 3.15 -7.68
N LEU A 45 5.25 2.94 -8.98
CA LEU A 45 4.15 2.18 -9.58
C LEU A 45 4.63 1.35 -10.77
N ARG A 46 4.22 0.08 -10.80
CA ARG A 46 4.22 -0.77 -12.00
C ARG A 46 2.85 -0.70 -12.65
N GLY A 47 2.81 -0.60 -13.97
CA GLY A 47 1.59 -0.70 -14.76
C GLY A 47 1.72 -0.01 -16.10
N SER A 48 0.82 -0.32 -17.03
CA SER A 48 0.70 0.41 -18.29
C SER A 48 -0.18 1.64 -18.06
N LEU A 49 0.41 2.83 -18.18
CA LEU A 49 -0.24 4.10 -17.85
C LEU A 49 -0.34 4.97 -19.10
N CYS A 50 -1.38 5.80 -19.16
CA CYS A 50 -1.51 6.85 -20.15
C CYS A 50 -1.29 8.21 -19.48
N LEU A 51 -0.26 8.91 -19.95
CA LEU A 51 0.00 10.30 -19.58
C LEU A 51 -0.95 11.24 -20.32
N PRO A 52 -1.14 12.48 -19.82
CA PRO A 52 -1.84 13.52 -20.56
C PRO A 52 -1.33 13.64 -22.00
N GLY A 53 -2.24 13.74 -22.97
CA GLY A 53 -1.91 13.74 -24.40
C GLY A 53 -1.81 12.35 -25.04
N GLY A 54 -2.16 11.28 -24.32
CA GLY A 54 -2.30 9.93 -24.88
C GLY A 54 -0.98 9.17 -25.02
N LYS A 55 0.11 9.67 -24.43
CA LYS A 55 1.40 8.97 -24.44
C LYS A 55 1.36 7.78 -23.50
N LEU A 56 1.60 6.59 -24.04
CA LEU A 56 1.75 5.38 -23.25
C LEU A 56 3.08 5.41 -22.49
N LEU A 57 3.02 5.09 -21.20
CA LEU A 57 4.15 4.85 -20.33
C LEU A 57 4.12 3.37 -19.92
N ASP A 58 5.09 2.62 -20.41
CA ASP A 58 5.32 1.25 -19.94
C ASP A 58 6.09 1.29 -18.62
N GLY A 59 5.36 1.09 -17.52
CA GLY A 59 5.90 1.13 -16.17
C GLY A 59 6.58 -0.17 -15.74
N ARG A 60 7.27 -0.90 -16.63
CA ARG A 60 8.00 -2.12 -16.26
C ARG A 60 9.52 -1.85 -16.12
N PRO A 61 10.18 -2.29 -15.03
CA PRO A 61 9.60 -3.00 -13.89
C PRO A 61 8.74 -2.09 -12.98
N TYR A 62 9.06 -0.80 -12.88
CA TYR A 62 8.22 0.25 -12.25
C TYR A 62 8.76 1.64 -12.63
N VAL A 63 7.94 2.67 -12.39
CA VAL A 63 8.30 4.09 -12.55
C VAL A 63 8.01 4.86 -11.28
N GLY A 64 8.75 5.95 -11.05
CA GLY A 64 8.40 6.95 -10.03
C GLY A 64 7.55 8.04 -10.65
N VAL A 65 6.30 8.18 -10.18
CA VAL A 65 5.35 9.18 -10.66
C VAL A 65 5.29 10.35 -9.67
N PRO A 66 5.55 11.59 -10.10
CA PRO A 66 5.34 12.76 -9.25
C PRO A 66 3.87 12.82 -8.77
N PRO A 67 3.59 13.11 -7.48
CA PRO A 67 2.23 13.07 -6.96
C PRO A 67 1.21 13.90 -7.75
N GLU A 68 1.62 15.05 -8.27
CA GLU A 68 0.79 15.94 -9.07
C GLU A 68 0.35 15.33 -10.40
N TRP A 69 1.07 14.33 -10.93
CA TRP A 69 0.68 13.66 -12.17
C TRP A 69 -0.43 12.63 -11.96
N LEU A 70 -0.54 12.05 -10.76
CA LEU A 70 -1.50 10.97 -10.47
C LEU A 70 -2.95 11.36 -10.74
N GLU A 71 -3.31 12.62 -10.46
CA GLU A 71 -4.67 13.13 -10.70
C GLU A 71 -5.06 13.10 -12.19
N THR A 72 -4.07 13.23 -13.08
CA THR A 72 -4.27 13.30 -14.53
C THR A 72 -3.90 12.02 -15.26
N LEU A 73 -3.37 11.04 -14.53
CA LEU A 73 -3.00 9.74 -15.06
C LEU A 73 -4.25 8.93 -15.44
N ALA A 74 -4.17 8.20 -16.54
CA ALA A 74 -5.13 7.17 -16.90
C ALA A 74 -4.44 5.80 -16.93
N VAL A 75 -5.22 4.74 -16.81
CA VAL A 75 -4.73 3.35 -16.94
C VAL A 75 -4.89 2.92 -18.39
N ALA A 76 -3.85 2.33 -18.96
CA ALA A 76 -3.90 1.77 -20.30
C ALA A 76 -4.34 0.31 -20.24
N GLY A 77 -5.45 -0.02 -20.90
CA GLY A 77 -6.03 -1.36 -20.87
C GLY A 77 -6.73 -1.69 -19.56
N ARG A 78 -7.00 -2.98 -19.34
CA ARG A 78 -7.65 -3.49 -18.12
C ARG A 78 -6.64 -4.34 -17.34
N PRO A 79 -6.26 -3.93 -16.12
CA PRO A 79 -5.37 -4.76 -15.31
C PRO A 79 -6.11 -5.95 -14.71
N GLU A 80 -5.37 -7.02 -14.44
CA GLU A 80 -5.88 -8.23 -13.79
C GLU A 80 -6.24 -7.97 -12.32
N TYR A 81 -5.45 -7.14 -11.64
CA TYR A 81 -5.64 -6.74 -10.26
C TYR A 81 -4.87 -5.45 -9.94
N PHE A 82 -5.19 -4.83 -8.80
CA PHE A 82 -4.39 -3.78 -8.19
C PHE A 82 -3.80 -4.27 -6.88
N LEU A 83 -2.50 -4.05 -6.66
CA LEU A 83 -1.78 -4.51 -5.47
C LEU A 83 -0.98 -3.36 -4.84
N VAL A 84 -1.17 -3.13 -3.54
CA VAL A 84 -0.36 -2.20 -2.75
C VAL A 84 0.61 -2.98 -1.89
N ILE A 85 1.92 -2.76 -2.07
CA ILE A 85 2.98 -3.46 -1.32
C ILE A 85 3.66 -2.48 -0.36
N GLU A 86 3.77 -2.86 0.90
CA GLU A 86 4.37 -2.03 1.95
C GLU A 86 5.89 -2.02 1.89
N ASN A 87 6.50 -3.21 1.82
CA ASN A 87 7.93 -3.42 1.90
C ASN A 87 8.61 -3.21 0.54
N LEU A 88 9.74 -2.49 0.51
CA LEU A 88 10.44 -2.14 -0.73
C LEU A 88 11.10 -3.35 -1.40
N ALA A 89 11.66 -4.28 -0.63
CA ALA A 89 12.26 -5.49 -1.16
C ALA A 89 11.20 -6.40 -1.76
N SER A 90 10.08 -6.64 -1.06
CA SER A 90 8.93 -7.40 -1.59
C SER A 90 8.36 -6.75 -2.85
N PHE A 91 8.22 -5.41 -2.86
CA PHE A 91 7.80 -4.67 -4.05
C PHE A 91 8.75 -4.91 -5.23
N ASN A 92 10.06 -4.76 -5.01
CA ASN A 92 11.07 -4.92 -6.05
C ASN A 92 11.10 -6.34 -6.62
N ARG A 93 10.93 -7.36 -5.77
CA ARG A 93 10.83 -8.75 -6.18
C ARG A 93 9.56 -8.98 -7.00
N HIS A 94 8.40 -8.60 -6.47
CA HIS A 94 7.10 -8.81 -7.14
C HIS A 94 7.06 -8.24 -8.56
N VAL A 95 7.47 -6.98 -8.71
CA VAL A 95 7.41 -6.29 -10.00
C VAL A 95 8.36 -6.86 -11.07
N ARG A 96 9.34 -7.68 -10.67
CA ARG A 96 10.34 -8.32 -11.54
C ARG A 96 10.09 -9.80 -11.77
N GLU A 97 9.63 -10.50 -10.75
CA GLU A 97 9.50 -11.97 -10.73
C GLU A 97 8.09 -12.43 -11.16
N VAL A 98 7.06 -11.60 -10.96
CA VAL A 98 5.67 -11.94 -11.33
C VAL A 98 5.31 -11.34 -12.68
N GLU A 99 5.11 -12.21 -13.68
CA GLU A 99 4.66 -11.84 -15.02
C GLU A 99 3.13 -11.83 -15.11
N ASP A 100 2.55 -10.63 -15.08
CA ASP A 100 1.11 -10.41 -15.25
C ASP A 100 0.84 -9.01 -15.83
N SER A 101 -0.44 -8.71 -16.05
CA SER A 101 -0.90 -7.38 -16.43
C SER A 101 -1.59 -6.68 -15.25
N SER A 102 -0.89 -6.47 -14.13
CA SER A 102 -1.44 -5.76 -12.97
C SER A 102 -0.90 -4.34 -12.80
N ILE A 103 -1.54 -3.58 -11.92
CA ILE A 103 -0.98 -2.34 -11.36
C ILE A 103 -0.47 -2.65 -9.96
N VAL A 104 0.79 -2.33 -9.68
CA VAL A 104 1.41 -2.55 -8.37
C VAL A 104 1.96 -1.22 -7.86
N LEU A 105 1.60 -0.84 -6.63
CA LEU A 105 2.01 0.41 -6.01
C LEU A 105 2.79 0.14 -4.72
N TYR A 106 3.89 0.84 -4.51
CA TYR A 106 4.65 0.80 -3.27
C TYR A 106 4.15 1.85 -2.28
N SER A 107 3.81 1.45 -1.04
CA SER A 107 3.38 2.41 0.00
C SER A 107 4.52 2.92 0.87
N GLY A 108 5.54 2.09 1.15
CA GLY A 108 6.69 2.45 1.97
C GLY A 108 6.37 2.66 3.45
N GLY A 109 5.74 1.66 4.06
CA GLY A 109 5.19 1.76 5.41
C GLY A 109 3.80 2.40 5.42
N PHE A 110 3.51 3.15 6.49
CA PHE A 110 2.24 3.85 6.62
C PHE A 110 2.09 4.91 5.52
N PRO A 111 1.03 4.85 4.69
CA PRO A 111 0.97 5.59 3.43
C PRO A 111 0.98 7.10 3.68
N ALA A 112 1.88 7.80 3.00
CA ALA A 112 1.83 9.25 2.89
C ALA A 112 0.54 9.71 2.20
N LEU A 113 0.14 10.96 2.40
CA LEU A 113 -1.09 11.51 1.81
C LEU A 113 -1.09 11.39 0.28
N ALA A 114 0.06 11.61 -0.37
CA ALA A 114 0.22 11.44 -1.81
C ALA A 114 -0.04 9.98 -2.26
N THR A 115 0.53 9.01 -1.56
CA THR A 115 0.32 7.57 -1.79
C THR A 115 -1.15 7.19 -1.60
N LEU A 116 -1.79 7.67 -0.53
CA LEU A 116 -3.20 7.39 -0.27
C LEU A 116 -4.10 7.98 -1.37
N LYS A 117 -3.80 9.20 -1.85
CA LYS A 117 -4.49 9.79 -3.01
C LYS A 117 -4.31 8.95 -4.27
N ALA A 118 -3.11 8.42 -4.51
CA ALA A 118 -2.84 7.52 -5.63
C ALA A 118 -3.75 6.28 -5.59
N ILE A 119 -3.87 5.65 -4.42
CA ILE A 119 -4.70 4.47 -4.21
C ILE A 119 -6.18 4.77 -4.47
N ARG A 120 -6.69 5.88 -3.92
CA ARG A 120 -8.07 6.35 -4.17
C ARG A 120 -8.32 6.69 -5.63
N ARG A 121 -7.29 7.20 -6.32
CA ARG A 121 -7.37 7.46 -7.75
C ARG A 121 -7.49 6.17 -8.56
N MET A 122 -6.76 5.12 -8.18
CA MET A 122 -6.90 3.80 -8.80
C MET A 122 -8.30 3.21 -8.54
N ASP A 123 -8.83 3.36 -7.32
CA ASP A 123 -10.21 2.96 -6.99
C ASP A 123 -11.25 3.65 -7.89
N ALA A 124 -11.08 4.94 -8.17
CA ALA A 124 -11.98 5.68 -9.05
C ALA A 124 -11.82 5.34 -10.54
N LEU A 125 -10.63 4.89 -10.98
CA LEU A 125 -10.30 4.66 -12.40
C LEU A 125 -10.54 3.21 -12.84
N LEU A 126 -10.29 2.26 -11.96
CA LEU A 126 -10.32 0.84 -12.32
C LEU A 126 -11.75 0.30 -12.35
N PRO A 127 -12.08 -0.58 -13.32
CA PRO A 127 -13.37 -1.25 -13.36
C PRO A 127 -13.73 -1.91 -12.01
N ALA A 128 -15.01 -1.95 -11.68
CA ALA A 128 -15.50 -2.42 -10.36
C ALA A 128 -15.16 -3.89 -10.07
N ASP A 129 -14.97 -4.69 -11.13
CA ASP A 129 -14.61 -6.10 -11.06
C ASP A 129 -13.10 -6.36 -10.96
N VAL A 130 -12.25 -5.32 -11.07
CA VAL A 130 -10.81 -5.45 -10.80
C VAL A 130 -10.58 -5.56 -9.29
N PRO A 131 -10.05 -6.69 -8.80
CA PRO A 131 -9.85 -6.92 -7.36
C PRO A 131 -8.64 -6.14 -6.83
N PHE A 132 -8.76 -5.67 -5.59
CA PHE A 132 -7.74 -4.89 -4.90
C PHE A 132 -7.11 -5.71 -3.78
N PHE A 133 -5.79 -5.67 -3.71
CA PHE A 133 -4.99 -6.41 -2.73
C PHE A 133 -4.00 -5.50 -2.02
N HIS A 134 -3.60 -5.91 -0.83
CA HIS A 134 -2.49 -5.32 -0.10
C HIS A 134 -1.60 -6.39 0.50
N TRP A 135 -0.29 -6.17 0.39
CA TRP A 135 0.75 -7.02 0.93
C TRP A 135 1.60 -6.20 1.89
N GLY A 136 1.41 -6.43 3.18
CA GLY A 136 2.18 -5.84 4.27
C GLY A 136 2.69 -6.90 5.24
N ASP A 137 3.34 -6.46 6.31
CA ASP A 137 3.90 -7.38 7.30
C ASP A 137 2.81 -8.16 8.06
N ILE A 138 3.11 -9.40 8.47
CA ILE A 138 2.23 -10.22 9.32
C ILE A 138 2.42 -9.77 10.77
N ASP A 139 2.01 -8.53 11.06
CA ASP A 139 2.04 -7.95 12.39
C ASP A 139 0.90 -6.93 12.60
N ALA A 140 0.82 -6.35 13.80
CA ALA A 140 -0.25 -5.42 14.13
C ALA A 140 -0.18 -4.09 13.34
N ASP A 141 0.99 -3.68 12.85
CA ASP A 141 1.16 -2.44 12.11
C ASP A 141 0.81 -2.62 10.63
N GLY A 142 1.22 -3.73 9.99
CA GLY A 142 0.78 -4.12 8.65
C GLY A 142 -0.75 -4.25 8.56
N VAL A 143 -1.37 -4.80 9.60
CA VAL A 143 -2.84 -4.82 9.78
C VAL A 143 -3.45 -3.42 9.79
N ARG A 144 -2.88 -2.51 10.57
CA ARG A 144 -3.38 -1.13 10.66
C ARG A 144 -3.24 -0.40 9.32
N ILE A 145 -2.17 -0.66 8.58
CA ILE A 145 -1.95 -0.11 7.23
C ILE A 145 -3.05 -0.61 6.29
N LEU A 146 -3.29 -1.92 6.24
CA LEU A 146 -4.36 -2.50 5.46
C LEU A 146 -5.72 -1.85 5.78
N GLN A 147 -6.09 -1.80 7.07
CA GLN A 147 -7.35 -1.19 7.51
C GLN A 147 -7.44 0.29 7.14
N HIS A 148 -6.34 1.03 7.26
CA HIS A 148 -6.29 2.44 6.89
C HIS A 148 -6.55 2.64 5.40
N ILE A 149 -5.91 1.84 4.54
CA ILE A 149 -6.14 1.91 3.09
C ILE A 149 -7.56 1.45 2.76
N ALA A 150 -8.04 0.35 3.33
CA ALA A 150 -9.38 -0.19 3.09
C ALA A 150 -10.48 0.83 3.43
N ARG A 151 -10.33 1.61 4.51
CA ARG A 151 -11.28 2.68 4.88
C ARG A 151 -11.25 3.90 3.94
N SER A 152 -10.26 3.99 3.06
CA SER A 152 -10.07 5.15 2.16
C SER A 152 -10.68 4.96 0.77
N ILE A 153 -11.06 3.72 0.41
CA ILE A 153 -11.58 3.30 -0.90
C ILE A 153 -12.99 2.71 -0.78
N ASP A 154 -13.73 2.67 -1.88
CA ASP A 154 -15.14 2.25 -1.93
C ASP A 154 -15.33 0.78 -2.30
N ARG A 155 -14.25 -0.02 -2.30
CA ARG A 155 -14.28 -1.46 -2.62
C ARG A 155 -13.48 -2.30 -1.61
N PRO A 156 -13.73 -3.62 -1.54
CA PRO A 156 -12.97 -4.51 -0.65
C PRO A 156 -11.47 -4.51 -1.00
N LEU A 157 -10.63 -4.31 0.02
CA LEU A 157 -9.19 -4.52 -0.06
C LEU A 157 -8.84 -5.86 0.59
N ARG A 158 -8.27 -6.78 -0.19
CA ARG A 158 -7.96 -8.13 0.28
C ARG A 158 -6.50 -8.22 0.74
N PRO A 159 -6.22 -8.92 1.84
CA PRO A 159 -4.85 -9.25 2.22
C PRO A 159 -4.24 -10.17 1.16
N HIS A 160 -2.95 -10.03 0.90
CA HIS A 160 -2.17 -10.91 0.03
C HIS A 160 -0.86 -11.23 0.72
N LEU A 161 -0.57 -12.53 0.88
CA LEU A 161 0.63 -13.01 1.58
C LEU A 161 0.76 -12.51 3.03
N MET A 162 -0.38 -12.17 3.68
CA MET A 162 -0.44 -11.73 5.08
C MET A 162 -0.96 -12.82 6.04
N GLY A 163 -0.99 -14.09 5.61
CA GLY A 163 -1.45 -15.23 6.42
C GLY A 163 -2.97 -15.35 6.61
N VAL A 164 -3.75 -14.44 6.04
CA VAL A 164 -5.23 -14.46 6.01
C VAL A 164 -5.72 -14.12 4.60
N ASP A 165 -6.81 -14.74 4.15
CA ASP A 165 -7.33 -14.56 2.78
C ASP A 165 -8.42 -13.46 2.67
N ALA A 166 -9.07 -13.13 3.79
CA ALA A 166 -10.10 -12.09 3.86
C ALA A 166 -10.12 -11.43 5.23
N TRP A 167 -10.33 -10.10 5.25
CA TRP A 167 -10.48 -9.34 6.50
C TRP A 167 -11.93 -9.31 6.96
N SER A 168 -12.12 -9.69 8.22
CA SER A 168 -13.34 -9.53 9.01
C SER A 168 -12.93 -9.24 10.45
N ASP A 169 -13.82 -8.66 11.27
CA ASP A 169 -13.55 -8.44 12.71
C ASP A 169 -13.04 -9.72 13.40
N ALA A 170 -13.60 -10.87 13.03
CA ALA A 170 -13.16 -12.18 13.53
C ALA A 170 -11.74 -12.57 13.08
N ALA A 171 -11.38 -12.28 11.82
CA ALA A 171 -10.03 -12.52 11.31
C ALA A 171 -9.00 -11.60 11.97
N VAL A 172 -9.40 -10.37 12.34
CA VAL A 172 -8.55 -9.46 13.13
C VAL A 172 -8.29 -10.05 14.50
N ASP A 173 -9.33 -10.51 15.19
CA ASP A 173 -9.22 -11.11 16.52
C ASP A 173 -8.39 -12.40 16.49
N GLU A 174 -8.50 -13.19 15.43
CA GLU A 174 -7.67 -14.39 15.21
C GLU A 174 -6.20 -14.03 14.99
N LEU A 175 -5.92 -13.06 14.11
CA LEU A 175 -4.56 -12.59 13.90
C LEU A 175 -3.98 -11.97 15.16
N CYS A 176 -4.74 -11.15 15.89
CA CYS A 176 -4.30 -10.59 17.17
C CYS A 176 -4.00 -11.68 18.20
N ARG A 177 -4.77 -12.77 18.25
CA ARG A 177 -4.45 -13.94 19.10
C ARG A 177 -3.17 -14.63 18.65
N HIS A 178 -2.96 -14.79 17.35
CA HIS A 178 -1.76 -15.41 16.79
C HIS A 178 -0.50 -14.58 17.07
N LEU A 179 -0.57 -13.26 16.86
CA LEU A 179 0.51 -12.32 17.16
C LEU A 179 0.83 -12.21 18.65
N ALA A 180 -0.13 -12.52 19.53
CA ALA A 180 0.07 -12.54 20.97
C ALA A 180 0.69 -13.85 21.49
N ASP A 181 0.82 -14.89 20.64
CA ASP A 181 1.46 -16.15 21.00
C ASP A 181 2.97 -15.94 21.20
N PRO A 182 3.55 -16.26 22.38
CA PRO A 182 5.00 -16.17 22.60
C PRO A 182 5.85 -17.03 21.66
N ALA A 183 5.25 -18.04 21.02
CA ALA A 183 5.90 -18.88 20.02
C ALA A 183 5.82 -18.30 18.60
N PHE A 184 5.07 -17.22 18.39
CA PHE A 184 5.00 -16.56 17.09
C PHE A 184 6.34 -15.95 16.73
N VAL A 185 6.87 -16.35 15.58
CA VAL A 185 8.04 -15.74 14.96
C VAL A 185 7.52 -14.88 13.82
N PRO A 186 7.66 -13.54 13.90
CA PRO A 186 7.36 -12.68 12.77
C PRO A 186 8.16 -13.15 11.55
N MET A 187 7.47 -13.39 10.43
CA MET A 187 8.13 -13.66 9.16
C MET A 187 8.44 -12.35 8.46
N GLU A 188 9.70 -12.18 8.07
CA GLU A 188 10.12 -11.05 7.25
C GLU A 188 9.57 -11.23 5.83
N GLN A 189 8.94 -10.21 5.27
CA GLN A 189 8.30 -10.29 3.95
C GLN A 189 9.29 -10.57 2.81
N GLU A 190 10.59 -10.36 3.06
CA GLU A 190 11.68 -10.64 2.13
C GLU A 190 11.87 -12.13 1.88
N GLU A 191 11.42 -12.98 2.82
CA GLU A 191 11.51 -14.44 2.77
C GLU A 191 10.37 -15.09 1.97
N LEU A 192 9.26 -14.37 1.75
CA LEU A 192 8.15 -14.86 0.94
C LEU A 192 8.44 -14.68 -0.54
N ASP A 193 8.29 -15.75 -1.32
CA ASP A 193 8.36 -15.66 -2.77
C ASP A 193 7.12 -14.92 -3.31
N PRO A 194 7.32 -13.91 -4.17
CA PRO A 194 6.20 -13.16 -4.71
C PRO A 194 5.34 -14.05 -5.62
N GLN A 195 4.04 -13.94 -5.47
CA GLN A 195 3.07 -14.69 -6.27
C GLN A 195 1.97 -13.74 -6.75
N SER A 196 1.39 -14.02 -7.92
CA SER A 196 0.17 -13.31 -8.30
C SER A 196 -0.93 -13.62 -7.29
N PRO A 197 -1.69 -12.62 -6.79
CA PRO A 197 -2.87 -12.86 -5.95
C PRO A 197 -3.92 -13.77 -6.62
N LEU A 198 -3.86 -13.91 -7.94
CA LEU A 198 -4.79 -14.73 -8.72
C LEU A 198 -4.27 -16.16 -8.97
N ALA A 199 -3.00 -16.47 -8.64
CA ALA A 199 -2.38 -17.77 -8.93
C ALA A 199 -3.02 -18.98 -8.19
N GLY A 200 -3.89 -18.73 -7.21
CA GLY A 200 -4.59 -19.75 -6.42
C GLY A 200 -6.12 -19.73 -6.47
N THR A 201 -6.74 -18.87 -7.29
CA THR A 201 -8.22 -18.81 -7.36
C THR A 201 -8.71 -19.73 -8.48
N PRO A 202 -9.46 -20.83 -8.22
CA PRO A 202 -10.14 -21.53 -9.29
C PRO A 202 -11.09 -20.55 -9.97
N ALA A 203 -11.17 -20.62 -11.30
CA ALA A 203 -12.08 -19.82 -12.12
C ALA A 203 -13.55 -20.04 -11.71
N GLN A 204 -14.03 -19.31 -10.69
CA GLN A 204 -15.40 -19.35 -10.21
C GLN A 204 -15.84 -17.93 -9.81
N TRP A 205 -15.89 -17.05 -10.81
CA TRP A 205 -16.75 -15.85 -10.78
C TRP A 205 -17.33 -15.65 -12.20
N GLN A 206 -18.07 -16.66 -12.67
CA GLN A 206 -19.06 -16.50 -13.73
C GLN A 206 -20.41 -16.20 -13.09
#